data_AF-A0A3C0U3X3-F1
#
_entry.id   AF-A0A3C0U3X3-F1
#
_cell.length_a   1.000
_cell.length_b   1.000
_cell.length_c   1.000
_cell.angle_alpha   90.00
_cell.angle_beta   90.00
_cell.angle_gamma   90.00
#
_symmetry.space_group_name_H-M   'P 1'
#
loop_
_entity.id
_entity.type
_entity.pdbx_description
1 polymer ?
#
loop_
_entity_poly.entity_id
_entity_poly.type
_entity_poly.pdbx_seq_one_letter_code
_entity_poly.pdbx_strand_id
1 'polypeptide(L)'
;MALLLSIQSDIMIFRILFILGFVLAIDFYAYQAFKTVFKSSATPWIYWGITIAYIIFSIYMSMMMTSGKVDYKYLSLLVGTTILIAVPKLVIMAPLLIEDIIRLGQFTFRALTTQPTIMPERRTFISQLALGIAAIPLIGIIDGIWKGRYRYRVISHTLEFDDLPDAFDGFTIAQISDIHSGSFDNVEKVSYGVDMVTQLGADVVMFTGDLVNNTASEAEEWISTFQKLSGKNGVFSILGNHDYGDYWKFPSAKDKVDNLNRLKEIHKEMGMDLLLNDSRYFER
;
A
#
# COMPACT_ATOMS: atom_id res chain seq x y z
N MET A 1 -22.62 -26.20 -17.29
CA MET A 1 -21.78 -25.00 -17.47
C MET A 1 -22.55 -23.70 -17.21
N ALA A 2 -23.71 -23.46 -17.84
CA ALA A 2 -24.52 -22.25 -17.62
C ALA A 2 -25.01 -22.05 -16.17
N LEU A 3 -25.43 -23.12 -15.48
CA LEU A 3 -25.86 -23.06 -14.07
C LEU A 3 -24.70 -22.69 -13.12
N LEU A 4 -23.49 -23.22 -13.37
CA LEU A 4 -22.29 -22.91 -12.59
C LEU A 4 -21.83 -21.47 -12.80
N LEU A 5 -21.94 -20.95 -14.02
CA LEU A 5 -21.66 -19.54 -14.35
C LEU A 5 -22.69 -18.60 -13.70
N SER A 6 -23.97 -18.96 -13.68
CA SER A 6 -25.03 -18.21 -13.00
C SER A 6 -24.80 -18.14 -11.48
N ILE A 7 -24.48 -19.29 -10.86
CA ILE A 7 -24.19 -19.34 -9.41
C ILE A 7 -22.94 -18.51 -9.07
N GLN A 8 -21.90 -18.56 -9.91
CA GLN A 8 -20.71 -17.71 -9.72
C GLN A 8 -21.03 -16.22 -9.89
N SER A 9 -21.86 -15.82 -10.84
CA SER A 9 -22.27 -14.42 -11.01
C SER A 9 -23.14 -13.93 -9.86
N ASP A 10 -24.06 -14.75 -9.35
CA ASP A 10 -24.94 -14.39 -8.24
C ASP A 10 -24.14 -14.21 -6.94
N ILE A 11 -23.17 -15.09 -6.67
CA ILE A 11 -22.25 -14.97 -5.54
C ILE A 11 -21.38 -13.71 -5.67
N MET A 12 -20.91 -13.38 -6.87
CA MET A 12 -20.10 -12.19 -7.11
C MET A 12 -20.91 -10.90 -6.90
N ILE A 13 -22.13 -10.82 -7.42
CA ILE A 13 -23.04 -9.68 -7.24
C ILE A 13 -23.36 -9.51 -5.75
N PHE A 14 -23.69 -10.59 -5.05
CA PHE A 14 -23.94 -10.54 -3.61
C PHE A 14 -22.73 -9.99 -2.84
N ARG A 15 -21.51 -10.46 -3.14
CA ARG A 15 -20.28 -9.96 -2.50
C ARG A 15 -20.07 -8.46 -2.72
N ILE A 16 -20.28 -7.98 -3.94
CA ILE A 16 -20.15 -6.55 -4.28
C ILE A 16 -21.19 -5.73 -3.51
N LEU A 17 -22.46 -6.13 -3.54
CA LEU A 17 -23.54 -5.44 -2.84
C LEU A 17 -23.33 -5.44 -1.33
N PHE A 18 -22.84 -6.56 -0.76
CA PHE A 18 -22.50 -6.66 0.65
C PHE A 18 -21.37 -5.72 1.04
N ILE A 19 -20.27 -5.70 0.28
CA ILE A 19 -19.14 -4.80 0.54
C ILE A 19 -19.58 -3.34 0.40
N LEU A 20 -20.33 -3.00 -0.65
CA LEU A 20 -20.85 -1.65 -0.85
C LEU A 20 -21.78 -1.23 0.30
N GLY A 21 -22.69 -2.11 0.72
CA GLY A 21 -23.58 -1.87 1.86
C GLY A 21 -22.80 -1.65 3.16
N PHE A 22 -21.75 -2.44 3.38
CA PHE A 22 -20.88 -2.29 4.54
C PHE A 22 -20.11 -0.96 4.53
N VAL A 23 -19.54 -0.57 3.38
CA VAL A 23 -18.85 0.72 3.22
C VAL A 23 -19.82 1.88 3.45
N LEU A 24 -21.01 1.83 2.85
CA LEU A 24 -22.05 2.85 3.03
C LEU A 24 -22.55 2.92 4.47
N ALA A 25 -22.59 1.81 5.20
CA ALA A 25 -22.94 1.79 6.62
C ALA A 25 -21.88 2.47 7.48
N ILE A 26 -20.58 2.18 7.23
CA ILE A 26 -19.46 2.90 7.86
C ILE A 26 -19.56 4.39 7.56
N ASP A 27 -19.82 4.73 6.30
CA ASP A 27 -19.95 6.12 5.85
C ASP A 27 -21.08 6.87 6.52
N PHE A 28 -22.26 6.25 6.56
CA PHE A 28 -23.42 6.82 7.23
C PHE A 28 -23.17 7.04 8.73
N TYR A 29 -22.44 6.12 9.37
CA TYR A 29 -22.12 6.22 10.79
C TYR A 29 -21.08 7.30 11.06
N ALA A 30 -19.98 7.34 10.30
CA ALA A 30 -18.97 8.40 10.40
C ALA A 30 -19.55 9.78 10.08
N TYR A 31 -20.49 9.88 9.13
CA TYR A 31 -21.21 11.10 8.79
C TYR A 31 -21.94 11.73 9.99
N GLN A 32 -22.34 10.94 11.02
CA GLN A 32 -22.97 11.50 12.21
C GLN A 32 -22.05 12.48 12.96
N ALA A 33 -20.74 12.23 12.99
CA ALA A 33 -19.77 13.17 13.55
C ALA A 33 -19.72 14.46 12.72
N PHE A 34 -19.62 14.35 11.40
CA PHE A 34 -19.57 15.49 10.48
C PHE A 34 -20.83 16.35 10.58
N LYS A 35 -22.02 15.74 10.56
CA LYS A 35 -23.31 16.44 10.71
C LYS A 35 -23.44 17.17 12.05
N THR A 36 -22.88 16.61 13.12
CA THR A 36 -22.95 17.20 14.46
C THR A 36 -22.04 18.42 14.59
N VAL A 37 -20.84 18.36 13.99
CA VAL A 37 -19.83 19.44 14.07
C VAL A 37 -20.09 20.53 13.05
N PHE A 38 -20.35 20.17 11.80
CA PHE A 38 -20.55 21.11 10.70
C PHE A 38 -22.04 21.25 10.39
N LYS A 39 -22.65 22.34 10.89
CA LYS A 39 -24.09 22.63 10.73
C LYS A 39 -24.46 23.34 9.42
N SER A 40 -23.55 23.35 8.44
CA SER A 40 -23.79 23.99 7.15
C SER A 40 -24.74 23.15 6.30
N SER A 41 -25.60 23.81 5.51
CA SER A 41 -26.44 23.13 4.51
C SER A 41 -25.62 22.44 3.43
N ALA A 42 -24.35 22.84 3.23
CA ALA A 42 -23.42 22.23 2.28
C ALA A 42 -22.78 20.93 2.81
N THR A 43 -22.72 20.71 4.12
CA THR A 43 -22.03 19.56 4.73
C THR A 43 -22.45 18.20 4.17
N PRO A 44 -23.76 17.88 4.04
CA PRO A 44 -24.19 16.60 3.47
C PRO A 44 -23.71 16.44 2.03
N TRP A 45 -23.81 17.49 1.22
CA TRP A 45 -23.44 17.47 -0.20
C TRP A 45 -21.94 17.26 -0.41
N ILE A 46 -21.10 17.91 0.41
CA ILE A 46 -19.65 17.74 0.34
C ILE A 46 -19.26 16.32 0.76
N TYR A 47 -19.75 15.84 1.92
CA TYR A 47 -19.39 14.52 2.45
C TYR A 47 -19.81 13.39 1.50
N TRP A 48 -21.08 13.39 1.09
CA TRP A 48 -21.60 12.37 0.18
C TRP A 48 -21.07 12.54 -1.24
N GLY A 49 -20.79 13.78 -1.68
CA GLY A 49 -20.14 14.04 -2.96
C GLY A 49 -18.76 13.39 -3.06
N ILE A 50 -17.92 13.50 -2.02
CA ILE A 50 -16.62 12.82 -1.96
C ILE A 50 -16.79 11.29 -1.99
N THR A 51 -17.75 10.77 -1.24
CA THR A 51 -18.03 9.32 -1.18
C THR A 51 -18.51 8.78 -2.54
N ILE A 52 -19.43 9.48 -3.20
CA ILE A 52 -19.94 9.13 -4.53
C ILE A 52 -18.82 9.21 -5.57
N ALA A 53 -18.01 10.27 -5.54
CA ALA A 53 -16.86 10.40 -6.44
C ALA A 53 -15.87 9.25 -6.28
N TYR A 54 -15.58 8.83 -5.04
CA TYR A 54 -14.74 7.68 -4.77
C TYR A 54 -15.36 6.35 -5.26
N ILE A 55 -16.66 6.15 -5.08
CA ILE A 55 -17.36 4.95 -5.59
C ILE A 55 -17.28 4.90 -7.12
N ILE A 56 -17.56 6.02 -7.80
CA ILE A 56 -17.46 6.12 -9.27
C ILE A 56 -16.03 5.82 -9.73
N PHE A 57 -15.03 6.42 -9.07
CA PHE A 57 -13.62 6.18 -9.35
C PHE A 57 -13.27 4.69 -9.17
N SER A 58 -13.71 4.07 -8.08
CA SER A 58 -13.44 2.65 -7.80
C SER A 58 -14.08 1.71 -8.82
N ILE A 59 -15.32 2.00 -9.26
CA ILE A 59 -16.00 1.25 -10.32
C ILE A 59 -15.26 1.40 -11.65
N TYR A 60 -14.92 2.63 -12.03
CA TYR A 60 -14.16 2.92 -13.25
C TYR A 60 -12.84 2.16 -13.27
N MET A 61 -12.08 2.21 -12.16
CA MET A 61 -10.82 1.50 -12.02
C MET A 61 -11.00 -0.02 -12.11
N SER A 62 -12.00 -0.59 -11.46
CA SER A 62 -12.31 -2.02 -11.54
C SER A 62 -12.66 -2.49 -12.96
N MET A 63 -13.42 -1.68 -13.71
CA MET A 63 -13.72 -1.95 -15.12
C MET A 63 -12.46 -1.94 -15.99
N MET A 64 -11.58 -0.96 -15.78
CA MET A 64 -10.30 -0.89 -16.49
C MET A 64 -9.40 -2.08 -16.14
N MET A 65 -9.34 -2.51 -14.89
CA MET A 65 -8.53 -3.67 -14.45
C MET A 65 -9.01 -4.96 -15.12
N THR A 66 -10.33 -5.16 -15.20
CA THR A 66 -10.93 -6.34 -15.87
C THR A 66 -10.53 -6.40 -17.36
N SER A 67 -10.31 -5.25 -17.99
CA SER A 67 -9.86 -5.17 -19.38
C SER A 67 -8.35 -5.39 -19.58
N GLY A 68 -7.57 -5.53 -18.51
CA GLY A 68 -6.10 -5.71 -18.57
C GLY A 68 -5.34 -4.43 -18.96
N LYS A 69 -5.99 -3.25 -18.89
CA LYS A 69 -5.46 -1.97 -19.37
C LYS A 69 -4.87 -1.09 -18.26
N VAL A 70 -4.77 -1.60 -17.03
CA VAL A 70 -4.43 -0.79 -15.86
C VAL A 70 -2.99 -1.00 -15.47
N ASP A 71 -2.22 0.08 -15.54
CA ASP A 71 -0.89 0.19 -14.94
C ASP A 71 -0.97 0.10 -13.40
N TYR A 72 0.02 -0.54 -12.77
CA TYR A 72 0.10 -0.72 -11.32
C TYR A 72 0.00 0.60 -10.55
N LYS A 73 0.46 1.71 -11.15
CA LYS A 73 0.30 3.06 -10.60
C LYS A 73 -1.16 3.39 -10.22
N TYR A 74 -2.13 2.99 -11.04
CA TYR A 74 -3.54 3.28 -10.74
C TYR A 74 -4.13 2.31 -9.71
N LEU A 75 -3.61 1.08 -9.63
CA LEU A 75 -3.95 0.17 -8.53
C LEU A 75 -3.46 0.75 -7.20
N SER A 76 -2.22 1.22 -7.16
CA SER A 76 -1.66 1.93 -6.00
C SER A 76 -2.47 3.17 -5.63
N LEU A 77 -2.94 3.94 -6.61
CA LEU A 77 -3.82 5.09 -6.38
C LEU A 77 -5.17 4.67 -5.78
N LEU A 78 -5.78 3.60 -6.28
CA LEU A 78 -7.03 3.06 -5.76
C LEU A 78 -6.88 2.57 -4.32
N VAL A 79 -5.85 1.78 -4.04
CA VAL A 79 -5.56 1.26 -2.69
C VAL A 79 -5.24 2.41 -1.74
N GLY A 80 -4.37 3.34 -2.14
CA GLY A 80 -4.02 4.52 -1.35
C GLY A 80 -5.22 5.39 -1.02
N THR A 81 -6.09 5.67 -2.00
CA THR A 81 -7.32 6.45 -1.79
C THR A 81 -8.31 5.70 -0.89
N THR A 82 -8.41 4.38 -1.03
CA THR A 82 -9.26 3.53 -0.18
C THR A 82 -8.82 3.61 1.27
N ILE A 83 -7.52 3.43 1.54
CA ILE A 83 -6.95 3.52 2.90
C ILE A 83 -7.14 4.93 3.46
N LEU A 84 -6.85 5.96 2.65
CA LEU A 84 -6.99 7.37 3.02
C LEU A 84 -8.42 7.73 3.47
N ILE A 85 -9.44 7.17 2.81
CA ILE A 85 -10.84 7.42 3.13
C ILE A 85 -11.35 6.51 4.25
N ALA A 86 -10.98 5.23 4.24
CA ALA A 86 -11.54 4.24 5.16
C ALA A 86 -10.98 4.35 6.58
N VAL A 87 -9.65 4.51 6.74
CA VAL A 87 -9.00 4.49 8.05
C VAL A 87 -9.50 5.61 8.96
N PRO A 88 -9.58 6.89 8.53
CA PRO A 88 -10.13 7.95 9.38
C PRO A 88 -11.58 7.69 9.78
N LYS A 89 -12.41 7.14 8.87
CA LYS A 89 -13.80 6.79 9.18
C LYS A 89 -13.88 5.73 10.27
N LEU A 90 -13.07 4.66 10.19
CA LEU A 90 -13.00 3.62 11.22
C LEU A 90 -12.58 4.20 12.58
N VAL A 91 -11.63 5.13 12.60
CA VAL A 91 -11.19 5.83 13.83
C VAL A 91 -12.32 6.67 14.42
N ILE A 92 -13.11 7.37 13.59
CA ILE A 92 -14.29 8.13 14.05
C ILE A 92 -15.30 7.21 14.75
N MET A 93 -15.46 5.97 14.28
CA MET A 93 -16.48 5.06 14.84
C MET A 93 -16.26 4.77 16.32
N ALA A 94 -15.01 4.64 16.79
CA ALA A 94 -14.73 4.22 18.16
C ALA A 94 -15.27 5.20 19.23
N PRO A 95 -14.97 6.52 19.19
CA PRO A 95 -15.58 7.48 20.11
C PRO A 95 -17.10 7.58 19.97
N LEU A 96 -17.64 7.46 18.75
CA LEU A 96 -19.09 7.50 18.52
C LEU A 96 -19.79 6.29 19.12
N LEU A 97 -19.20 5.09 19.04
CA LEU A 97 -19.75 3.86 19.62
C LEU A 97 -19.77 3.94 21.15
N ILE A 98 -18.68 4.44 21.76
CA ILE A 98 -18.64 4.67 23.21
C ILE A 98 -19.75 5.64 23.62
N GLU A 99 -19.93 6.73 22.86
CA GLU A 99 -21.00 7.67 23.12
C GLU A 99 -22.38 7.04 22.94
N ASP A 100 -22.59 6.23 21.91
CA ASP A 100 -23.87 5.60 21.65
C ASP A 100 -24.24 4.58 22.74
N ILE A 101 -23.26 3.85 23.30
CA ILE A 101 -23.45 3.00 24.50
C ILE A 101 -23.91 3.86 25.69
N ILE A 102 -23.26 5.00 25.93
CA ILE A 102 -23.63 5.91 27.03
C ILE A 102 -25.04 6.48 26.80
N ARG A 103 -25.36 6.93 25.58
CA ARG A 103 -26.67 7.47 25.22
C ARG A 103 -27.76 6.43 25.36
N LEU A 104 -27.50 5.18 24.97
CA LEU A 104 -28.41 4.05 25.16
C LEU A 104 -28.63 3.77 26.66
N GLY A 105 -27.58 3.75 27.48
CA GLY A 105 -27.71 3.60 28.93
C GLY A 105 -28.50 4.72 29.59
N GLN A 106 -28.31 5.97 29.15
CA GLN A 106 -29.11 7.11 29.60
C GLN A 106 -30.57 6.99 29.18
N PHE A 107 -30.82 6.54 27.95
CA PHE A 107 -32.18 6.32 27.43
C PHE A 107 -32.91 5.22 28.21
N THR A 108 -32.25 4.08 28.45
CA THR A 108 -32.83 2.97 29.23
C THR A 108 -33.08 3.37 30.67
N PHE A 109 -32.15 4.10 31.31
CA PHE A 109 -32.37 4.64 32.65
C PHE A 109 -33.60 5.56 32.70
N ARG A 110 -33.72 6.51 31.78
CA ARG A 110 -34.89 7.42 31.69
C ARG A 110 -36.21 6.66 31.52
N ALA A 111 -36.20 5.60 30.70
CA ALA A 111 -37.35 4.74 30.49
C ALA A 111 -37.78 3.97 31.75
N LEU A 112 -36.82 3.60 32.61
CA LEU A 112 -37.09 2.94 33.87
C LEU A 112 -37.49 3.91 35.00
N THR A 113 -37.07 5.17 34.94
CA THR A 113 -37.31 6.17 36.01
C THR A 113 -38.41 7.18 35.69
N THR A 114 -39.36 6.86 34.80
CA THR A 114 -40.53 7.71 34.43
C THR A 114 -40.18 9.11 33.90
N GLN A 115 -38.94 9.34 33.47
CA GLN A 115 -38.55 10.58 32.80
C GLN A 115 -38.97 10.56 31.33
N PRO A 116 -39.06 11.72 30.64
CA PRO A 116 -39.30 11.75 29.20
C PRO A 116 -38.27 10.88 28.46
N THR A 117 -38.76 9.88 27.74
CA THR A 117 -37.95 8.90 26.98
C THR A 117 -37.49 9.50 25.65
N ILE A 118 -36.74 10.60 25.72
CA ILE A 118 -36.11 11.23 24.57
C ILE A 118 -34.66 10.76 24.52
N MET A 119 -34.26 10.18 23.38
CA MET A 119 -32.88 9.78 23.13
C MET A 119 -31.97 11.00 23.26
N PRO A 120 -30.93 10.98 24.11
CA PRO A 120 -30.02 12.11 24.24
C PRO A 120 -29.39 12.48 22.89
N GLU A 121 -29.21 13.77 22.61
CA GLU A 121 -28.52 14.22 21.40
C GLU A 121 -27.03 13.85 21.42
N ARG A 122 -26.42 13.80 20.24
CA ARG A 122 -24.98 13.58 20.11
C ARG A 122 -24.22 14.83 20.59
N ARG A 123 -23.22 14.64 21.45
CA ARG A 123 -22.44 15.75 22.00
C ARG A 123 -21.44 16.25 20.95
N THR A 124 -21.47 17.55 20.67
CA THR A 124 -20.54 18.19 19.73
C THR A 124 -19.08 17.94 20.11
N PHE A 125 -18.75 17.99 21.40
CA PHE A 125 -17.40 17.73 21.90
C PHE A 125 -16.89 16.34 21.53
N ILE A 126 -17.72 15.30 21.64
CA ILE A 126 -17.31 13.92 21.29
C ILE A 126 -17.09 13.80 19.79
N SER A 127 -17.99 14.38 18.97
CA SER A 127 -17.82 14.41 17.52
C SER A 127 -16.56 15.19 17.09
N GLN A 128 -16.25 16.31 17.74
CA GLN A 128 -15.01 17.07 17.50
C GLN A 128 -13.77 16.27 17.88
N LEU A 129 -13.80 15.58 19.03
CA LEU A 129 -12.72 14.69 19.46
C LEU A 129 -12.52 13.55 18.44
N ALA A 130 -13.61 12.92 17.97
CA ALA A 130 -13.56 11.86 16.98
C ALA A 130 -12.90 12.33 15.67
N LEU A 131 -13.32 13.49 15.15
CA LEU A 131 -12.71 14.09 13.96
C LEU A 131 -11.25 14.49 14.18
N GLY A 132 -10.91 15.03 15.35
CA GLY A 132 -9.54 15.40 15.72
C GLY A 132 -8.60 14.21 15.78
N ILE A 133 -9.03 13.10 16.40
CA ILE A 133 -8.24 11.86 16.44
C ILE A 133 -8.10 11.27 15.03
N ALA A 134 -9.17 11.28 14.22
CA ALA A 134 -9.15 10.77 12.85
C ALA A 134 -8.27 11.59 11.89
N ALA A 135 -8.01 12.86 12.20
CA ALA A 135 -7.08 13.68 11.44
C ALA A 135 -5.62 13.17 11.55
N ILE A 136 -5.25 12.49 12.64
CA ILE A 136 -3.90 11.95 12.85
C ILE A 136 -3.55 10.90 11.78
N PRO A 137 -4.28 9.78 11.63
CA PRO A 137 -4.00 8.82 10.58
C PRO A 137 -4.24 9.41 9.18
N LEU A 138 -5.20 10.32 9.00
CA LEU A 138 -5.40 10.99 7.71
C LEU A 138 -4.12 11.71 7.25
N ILE A 139 -3.54 12.56 8.11
CA ILE A 139 -2.31 13.30 7.81
C ILE A 139 -1.13 12.32 7.66
N GLY A 140 -1.05 11.30 8.51
CA GLY A 140 0.00 10.27 8.43
C GLY A 140 -0.04 9.49 7.11
N ILE A 141 -1.23 9.13 6.61
CA ILE A 141 -1.40 8.47 5.32
C ILE A 141 -1.01 9.41 4.17
N ILE A 142 -1.42 10.68 4.21
CA ILE A 142 -1.02 11.68 3.19
C ILE A 142 0.51 11.82 3.16
N ASP A 143 1.15 11.96 4.33
CA ASP A 143 2.61 12.02 4.44
C ASP A 143 3.27 10.74 3.92
N GLY A 144 2.72 9.57 4.26
CA GLY A 144 3.20 8.27 3.79
C GLY A 144 3.19 8.15 2.26
N ILE A 145 2.07 8.51 1.63
CA ILE A 145 1.90 8.47 0.17
C ILE A 145 2.85 9.46 -0.53
N TRP A 146 3.01 10.68 0.00
CA TRP A 146 3.74 11.75 -0.71
C TRP A 146 5.24 11.79 -0.40
N LYS A 147 5.62 11.49 0.84
CA LYS A 147 7.00 11.58 1.34
C LYS A 147 7.55 10.25 1.82
N GLY A 148 6.71 9.42 2.46
CA GLY A 148 7.13 8.16 3.09
C GLY A 148 7.83 7.20 2.12
N ARG A 149 7.30 7.04 0.89
CA ARG A 149 7.88 6.21 -0.18
C ARG A 149 9.33 6.56 -0.59
N TYR A 150 9.85 7.71 -0.18
CA TYR A 150 11.21 8.17 -0.47
C TYR A 150 12.04 8.42 0.80
N ARG A 151 11.53 8.04 1.96
CA ARG A 151 12.20 8.23 3.26
C ARG A 151 13.08 7.03 3.56
N TYR A 152 14.11 6.85 2.73
CA TYR A 152 15.06 5.77 2.91
C TYR A 152 15.83 5.92 4.23
N ARG A 153 16.23 4.79 4.81
CA ARG A 153 17.00 4.72 6.05
C ARG A 153 18.03 3.61 5.93
N VAL A 154 19.20 3.85 6.48
CA VAL A 154 20.20 2.81 6.68
C VAL A 154 19.99 2.22 8.07
N ILE A 155 19.75 0.93 8.13
CA ILE A 155 19.64 0.18 9.38
C ILE A 155 20.81 -0.80 9.41
N SER A 156 21.65 -0.73 10.44
CA SER A 156 22.86 -1.53 10.55
C SER A 156 22.69 -2.58 11.63
N HIS A 157 23.06 -3.81 11.30
CA HIS A 157 23.08 -4.95 12.21
C HIS A 157 24.44 -5.64 12.11
N THR A 158 25.04 -5.95 13.25
CA THR A 158 26.24 -6.80 13.31
C THR A 158 25.77 -8.23 13.50
N LEU A 159 26.20 -9.13 12.62
CA LEU A 159 25.99 -10.56 12.73
C LEU A 159 27.31 -11.20 13.16
N GLU A 160 27.24 -12.10 14.13
CA GLU A 160 28.40 -12.81 14.68
C GLU A 160 28.22 -14.31 14.43
N PHE A 161 29.29 -14.98 14.02
CA PHE A 161 29.31 -16.42 13.79
C PHE A 161 30.59 -16.99 14.38
N ASP A 162 30.47 -18.07 15.17
CA ASP A 162 31.61 -18.71 15.84
C ASP A 162 32.64 -19.31 14.85
N ASP A 163 32.22 -19.59 13.62
CA ASP A 163 33.00 -20.19 12.55
C ASP A 163 33.35 -19.23 11.41
N LEU A 164 33.13 -17.91 11.59
CA LEU A 164 33.56 -16.90 10.62
C LEU A 164 35.10 -16.79 10.63
N PRO A 165 35.80 -16.95 9.48
CA PRO A 165 37.23 -16.73 9.44
C PRO A 165 37.60 -15.28 9.76
N ASP A 166 38.65 -15.06 10.55
CA ASP A 166 39.09 -13.71 10.99
C ASP A 166 39.27 -12.70 9.84
N ALA A 167 39.64 -13.16 8.64
CA ALA A 167 39.79 -12.32 7.45
C ALA A 167 38.47 -11.69 6.95
N PHE A 168 37.33 -12.22 7.39
CA PHE A 168 35.98 -11.70 7.12
C PHE A 168 35.42 -10.88 8.30
N ASP A 169 36.16 -10.71 9.39
CA ASP A 169 35.75 -9.77 10.43
C ASP A 169 35.62 -8.36 9.85
N GLY A 170 34.49 -7.71 10.14
CA GLY A 170 34.13 -6.42 9.56
C GLY A 170 33.71 -6.46 8.08
N PHE A 171 33.49 -7.64 7.47
CA PHE A 171 32.92 -7.73 6.13
C PHE A 171 31.49 -7.17 6.11
N THR A 172 31.22 -6.26 5.17
CA THR A 172 29.95 -5.51 5.12
C THR A 172 29.11 -5.88 3.89
N ILE A 173 27.82 -6.12 4.12
CA ILE A 173 26.83 -6.35 3.07
C ILE A 173 25.79 -5.24 3.14
N ALA A 174 25.61 -4.49 2.05
CA ALA A 174 24.48 -3.59 1.89
C ALA A 174 23.34 -4.34 1.19
N GLN A 175 22.25 -4.59 1.90
CA GLN A 175 21.09 -5.30 1.36
C GLN A 175 19.98 -4.31 1.00
N ILE A 176 19.42 -4.46 -0.19
CA ILE A 176 18.18 -3.81 -0.64
C ILE A 176 17.20 -4.87 -1.19
N SER A 177 15.90 -4.58 -1.14
CA SER A 177 14.84 -5.47 -1.62
C SER A 177 13.57 -4.69 -1.92
N ASP A 178 12.57 -5.34 -2.52
CA ASP A 178 11.18 -4.87 -2.62
C ASP A 178 11.08 -3.45 -3.18
N ILE A 179 11.91 -3.15 -4.18
CA ILE A 179 12.00 -1.83 -4.80
C ILE A 179 10.72 -1.50 -5.55
N HIS A 180 10.11 -2.49 -6.21
CA HIS A 180 8.83 -2.31 -6.90
C HIS A 180 8.81 -1.07 -7.81
N SER A 181 9.78 -0.99 -8.72
CA SER A 181 10.16 0.22 -9.44
C SER A 181 9.00 0.93 -10.17
N GLY A 182 7.99 0.19 -10.62
CA GLY A 182 6.77 0.78 -11.22
C GLY A 182 5.93 1.64 -10.27
N SER A 183 6.22 1.63 -8.97
CA SER A 183 5.63 2.53 -7.99
C SER A 183 6.34 3.88 -7.92
N PHE A 184 7.55 4.00 -8.49
CA PHE A 184 8.35 5.23 -8.51
C PHE A 184 7.85 6.25 -9.54
N ASP A 185 8.12 7.54 -9.28
CA ASP A 185 7.67 8.66 -10.12
C ASP A 185 8.63 9.86 -10.11
N ASN A 186 9.79 9.72 -9.45
CA ASN A 186 10.74 10.80 -9.28
C ASN A 186 12.19 10.27 -9.29
N VAL A 187 12.90 10.55 -10.38
CA VAL A 187 14.28 10.09 -10.62
C VAL A 187 15.26 10.65 -9.61
N GLU A 188 15.09 11.90 -9.18
CA GLU A 188 16.01 12.52 -8.22
C GLU A 188 15.95 11.84 -6.86
N LYS A 189 14.76 11.50 -6.38
CA LYS A 189 14.56 10.81 -5.10
C LYS A 189 15.04 9.36 -5.19
N VAL A 190 14.79 8.64 -6.28
CA VAL A 190 15.34 7.27 -6.43
C VAL A 190 16.88 7.31 -6.51
N SER A 191 17.44 8.26 -7.25
CA SER A 191 18.89 8.48 -7.32
C SER A 191 19.49 8.74 -5.94
N TYR A 192 18.85 9.55 -5.10
CA TYR A 192 19.29 9.78 -3.72
C TYR A 192 19.38 8.48 -2.90
N GLY A 193 18.41 7.56 -3.07
CA GLY A 193 18.45 6.25 -2.41
C GLY A 193 19.60 5.38 -2.91
N VAL A 194 19.83 5.34 -4.23
CA VAL A 194 20.95 4.63 -4.84
C VAL A 194 22.30 5.19 -4.37
N ASP A 195 22.44 6.52 -4.38
CA ASP A 195 23.64 7.20 -3.92
C ASP A 195 23.93 6.88 -2.46
N MET A 196 22.91 6.84 -1.60
CA MET A 196 23.06 6.48 -0.20
C MET A 196 23.58 5.06 -0.02
N VAL A 197 23.11 4.08 -0.80
CA VAL A 197 23.61 2.69 -0.75
C VAL A 197 25.07 2.63 -1.21
N THR A 198 25.38 3.24 -2.35
CA THR A 198 26.75 3.27 -2.90
C THR A 198 27.73 3.96 -1.94
N GLN A 199 27.32 5.04 -1.29
CA GLN A 199 28.15 5.78 -0.33
C GLN A 199 28.46 5.01 0.95
N LEU A 200 27.74 3.91 1.27
CA LEU A 200 28.11 3.03 2.37
C LEU A 200 29.48 2.37 2.14
N GLY A 201 29.93 2.25 0.89
CA GLY A 201 31.20 1.61 0.56
C GLY A 201 31.27 0.15 1.03
N ALA A 202 30.12 -0.54 1.02
CA ALA A 202 30.01 -1.93 1.46
C ALA A 202 30.90 -2.85 0.62
N ASP A 203 31.34 -3.96 1.21
CA ASP A 203 32.12 -4.96 0.48
C ASP A 203 31.31 -5.57 -0.65
N VAL A 204 30.01 -5.77 -0.43
CA VAL A 204 29.08 -6.29 -1.44
C VAL A 204 27.72 -5.60 -1.30
N VAL A 205 27.05 -5.34 -2.43
CA VAL A 205 25.64 -4.96 -2.46
C VAL A 205 24.79 -6.16 -2.90
N MET A 206 23.73 -6.45 -2.17
CA MET A 206 22.81 -7.55 -2.41
C MET A 206 21.39 -7.02 -2.65
N PHE A 207 20.87 -7.21 -3.86
CA PHE A 207 19.48 -6.96 -4.20
C PHE A 207 18.69 -8.26 -4.04
N THR A 208 17.81 -8.33 -3.05
CA THR A 208 17.20 -9.59 -2.59
C THR A 208 15.79 -9.87 -3.12
N GLY A 209 15.46 -9.30 -4.28
CA GLY A 209 14.23 -9.60 -5.04
C GLY A 209 13.22 -8.45 -5.08
N ASP A 210 12.22 -8.62 -5.94
CA ASP A 210 11.10 -7.71 -6.16
C ASP A 210 11.53 -6.35 -6.73
N LEU A 211 12.20 -6.41 -7.89
CA LEU A 211 12.56 -5.23 -8.68
C LEU A 211 11.33 -4.56 -9.28
N VAL A 212 10.37 -5.34 -9.78
CA VAL A 212 9.13 -4.83 -10.40
C VAL A 212 7.90 -5.18 -9.57
N ASN A 213 6.77 -4.54 -9.85
CA ASN A 213 5.48 -4.94 -9.30
C ASN A 213 4.91 -6.11 -10.09
N ASN A 214 5.00 -6.06 -11.42
CA ASN A 214 4.40 -7.08 -12.30
C ASN A 214 5.16 -7.32 -13.61
N THR A 215 5.58 -6.26 -14.31
CA THR A 215 6.14 -6.38 -15.67
C THR A 215 7.53 -5.74 -15.77
N ALA A 216 8.37 -6.29 -16.65
CA ALA A 216 9.73 -5.82 -16.87
C ALA A 216 9.79 -4.35 -17.34
N SER A 217 8.77 -3.90 -18.06
CA SER A 217 8.64 -2.52 -18.54
C SER A 217 8.70 -1.47 -17.42
N GLU A 218 8.30 -1.85 -16.20
CA GLU A 218 8.33 -0.97 -15.02
C GLU A 218 9.76 -0.64 -14.56
N ALA A 219 10.77 -1.40 -14.98
CA ALA A 219 12.17 -1.19 -14.60
C ALA A 219 12.98 -0.43 -15.66
N GLU A 220 12.47 -0.30 -16.89
CA GLU A 220 13.20 0.24 -18.04
C GLU A 220 13.69 1.68 -17.81
N GLU A 221 12.83 2.57 -17.29
CA GLU A 221 13.21 3.96 -17.03
C GLU A 221 14.24 4.12 -15.90
N TRP A 222 14.39 3.09 -15.06
CA TRP A 222 15.25 3.11 -13.87
C TRP A 222 16.61 2.48 -14.10
N ILE A 223 16.86 1.85 -15.26
CA ILE A 223 18.14 1.17 -15.58
C ILE A 223 19.33 2.09 -15.30
N SER A 224 19.33 3.29 -15.89
CA SER A 224 20.42 4.26 -15.74
C SER A 224 20.61 4.76 -14.29
N THR A 225 19.56 4.71 -13.48
CA THR A 225 19.63 5.09 -12.07
C THR A 225 20.29 3.98 -11.26
N PHE A 226 19.84 2.73 -11.44
CA PHE A 226 20.38 1.58 -10.71
C PHE A 226 21.78 1.16 -11.18
N GLN A 227 22.19 1.49 -12.41
CA GLN A 227 23.58 1.33 -12.89
C GLN A 227 24.63 2.03 -12.01
N LYS A 228 24.22 3.01 -11.19
CA LYS A 228 25.11 3.70 -10.25
C LYS A 228 25.34 2.93 -8.94
N LEU A 229 24.57 1.86 -8.69
CA LEU A 229 24.81 1.00 -7.53
C LEU A 229 26.18 0.36 -7.65
N SER A 230 26.96 0.40 -6.57
CA SER A 230 28.26 -0.27 -6.52
C SER A 230 28.60 -0.73 -5.11
N GLY A 231 29.25 -1.89 -5.04
CA GLY A 231 29.95 -2.42 -3.88
C GLY A 231 31.37 -2.82 -4.28
N LYS A 232 32.29 -2.92 -3.32
CA LYS A 232 33.72 -3.16 -3.61
C LYS A 232 33.95 -4.43 -4.44
N ASN A 233 33.18 -5.49 -4.17
CA ASN A 233 33.27 -6.78 -4.84
C ASN A 233 32.06 -7.07 -5.74
N GLY A 234 31.30 -6.03 -6.12
CA GLY A 234 30.17 -6.12 -7.04
C GLY A 234 28.79 -5.96 -6.41
N VAL A 235 27.79 -6.02 -7.28
CA VAL A 235 26.36 -5.96 -6.96
C VAL A 235 25.73 -7.27 -7.44
N PHE A 236 25.10 -8.00 -6.54
CA PHE A 236 24.45 -9.28 -6.85
C PHE A 236 22.95 -9.14 -6.63
N SER A 237 22.18 -9.91 -7.40
CA SER A 237 20.73 -9.88 -7.31
C SER A 237 20.11 -11.27 -7.40
N ILE A 238 18.91 -11.41 -6.83
CA ILE A 238 18.01 -12.55 -7.06
C ILE A 238 16.64 -12.03 -7.48
N LEU A 239 15.80 -12.92 -8.00
CA LEU A 239 14.39 -12.61 -8.29
C LEU A 239 13.54 -12.82 -7.03
N GLY A 240 12.55 -11.96 -6.84
CA GLY A 240 11.48 -12.12 -5.85
C GLY A 240 10.20 -12.65 -6.49
N ASN A 241 9.12 -12.78 -5.70
CA ASN A 241 7.86 -13.33 -6.19
C ASN A 241 7.12 -12.43 -7.19
N HIS A 242 7.29 -11.11 -7.12
CA HIS A 242 6.69 -10.19 -8.08
C HIS A 242 7.38 -10.22 -9.45
N ASP A 243 8.67 -10.51 -9.47
CA ASP A 243 9.49 -10.54 -10.69
C ASP A 243 9.07 -11.64 -11.68
N TYR A 244 8.38 -12.69 -11.23
CA TYR A 244 7.85 -13.75 -12.09
C TYR A 244 6.59 -13.33 -12.86
N GLY A 245 5.98 -12.19 -12.53
CA GLY A 245 4.77 -11.69 -13.17
C GLY A 245 3.51 -12.54 -12.93
N ASP A 246 3.49 -13.36 -11.87
CA ASP A 246 2.34 -14.24 -11.55
C ASP A 246 1.05 -13.47 -11.25
N TYR A 247 1.16 -12.20 -10.88
CA TYR A 247 0.05 -11.31 -10.55
C TYR A 247 -0.47 -10.50 -11.76
N TRP A 248 0.05 -10.76 -12.96
CA TRP A 248 -0.34 -10.09 -14.19
C TRP A 248 -0.98 -11.03 -15.20
N LYS A 249 -2.00 -10.53 -15.91
CA LYS A 249 -2.68 -11.28 -16.96
C LYS A 249 -2.04 -11.03 -18.32
N PHE A 250 -1.03 -11.83 -18.65
CA PHE A 250 -0.40 -11.79 -19.96
C PHE A 250 -1.34 -12.30 -21.08
N PRO A 251 -1.25 -11.76 -22.31
CA PRO A 251 -2.07 -12.22 -23.44
C PRO A 251 -1.80 -13.70 -23.80
N SER A 252 -0.56 -14.15 -23.63
CA SER A 252 -0.16 -15.55 -23.81
C SER A 252 0.90 -16.00 -22.80
N ALA A 253 1.09 -17.31 -22.67
CA ALA A 253 2.18 -17.87 -21.87
C ALA A 253 3.57 -17.47 -22.39
N LYS A 254 3.68 -17.26 -23.71
CA LYS A 254 4.91 -16.77 -24.34
C LYS A 254 5.25 -15.36 -23.87
N ASP A 255 4.27 -14.46 -23.82
CA ASP A 255 4.51 -13.07 -23.39
C ASP A 255 5.00 -13.00 -21.95
N LYS A 256 4.52 -13.90 -21.08
CA LYS A 256 5.02 -14.01 -19.70
C LYS A 256 6.49 -14.45 -19.65
N VAL A 257 6.86 -15.45 -20.45
CA VAL A 257 8.24 -15.92 -20.52
C VAL A 257 9.15 -14.84 -21.10
N ASP A 258 8.70 -14.15 -22.15
CA ASP A 258 9.45 -13.05 -22.77
C ASP A 258 9.63 -11.88 -21.80
N ASN A 259 8.59 -11.54 -21.01
CA ASN A 259 8.68 -10.55 -19.93
C ASN A 259 9.71 -10.94 -18.87
N LEU A 260 9.70 -12.20 -18.40
CA LEU A 260 10.68 -12.67 -17.42
C LEU A 260 12.11 -12.65 -17.99
N ASN A 261 12.29 -13.02 -19.26
CA ASN A 261 13.59 -12.95 -19.91
C ASN A 261 14.08 -11.51 -20.02
N ARG A 262 13.20 -10.57 -20.39
CA ARG A 262 13.53 -9.15 -20.42
C ARG A 262 13.94 -8.64 -19.03
N LEU A 263 13.22 -9.02 -17.98
CA LEU A 263 13.58 -8.63 -16.61
C LEU A 263 14.98 -9.12 -16.23
N LYS A 264 15.34 -10.37 -16.58
CA LYS A 264 16.70 -10.90 -16.34
C LYS A 264 17.79 -10.11 -17.09
N GLU A 265 17.49 -9.63 -18.29
CA GLU A 265 18.40 -8.75 -19.04
C GLU A 265 18.53 -7.39 -18.35
N ILE A 266 17.43 -6.81 -17.87
CA ILE A 266 17.43 -5.55 -17.13
C ILE A 266 18.33 -5.61 -15.90
N HIS A 267 18.30 -6.70 -15.11
CA HIS A 267 19.23 -6.87 -13.98
C HIS A 267 20.70 -6.74 -14.42
N LYS A 268 21.07 -7.36 -15.55
CA LYS A 268 22.43 -7.27 -16.11
C LYS A 268 22.74 -5.87 -16.62
N GLU A 269 21.78 -5.22 -17.29
CA GLU A 269 21.91 -3.84 -17.78
C GLU A 269 22.08 -2.86 -16.61
N MET A 270 21.47 -3.13 -15.46
CA MET A 270 21.69 -2.39 -14.20
C MET A 270 23.04 -2.66 -13.55
N GLY A 271 23.88 -3.54 -14.12
CA GLY A 271 25.19 -3.89 -13.58
C GLY A 271 25.14 -4.92 -12.44
N MET A 272 24.03 -5.63 -12.29
CA MET A 272 23.86 -6.65 -11.26
C MET A 272 24.18 -8.05 -11.80
N ASP A 273 24.91 -8.86 -11.02
CA ASP A 273 25.06 -10.29 -11.28
C ASP A 273 23.84 -11.04 -10.73
N LEU A 274 22.97 -11.49 -11.63
CA LEU A 274 21.73 -12.18 -11.28
C LEU A 274 21.99 -13.66 -11.00
N LEU A 275 21.79 -14.07 -9.75
CA LEU A 275 21.97 -15.43 -9.27
C LEU A 275 20.64 -16.19 -9.37
N LEU A 276 20.59 -17.22 -10.22
CA LEU A 276 19.41 -18.07 -10.41
C LEU A 276 19.78 -19.52 -10.11
N ASN A 277 19.50 -19.98 -8.89
CA ASN A 277 20.02 -21.24 -8.36
C ASN A 277 21.55 -21.34 -8.51
N ASP A 278 22.22 -20.21 -8.30
CA ASP A 278 23.66 -20.04 -8.46
C ASP A 278 24.24 -19.39 -7.21
N SER A 279 25.57 -19.44 -7.05
CA SER A 279 26.28 -18.91 -5.89
C SER A 279 27.61 -18.28 -6.31
N ARG A 280 28.13 -17.41 -5.44
CA ARG A 280 29.45 -16.78 -5.59
C ARG A 280 30.19 -16.96 -4.27
N TYR A 281 31.48 -17.27 -4.37
CA TYR A 281 32.36 -17.46 -3.23
C TYR A 281 33.33 -16.29 -3.18
N PHE A 282 33.55 -15.75 -1.98
CA PHE A 282 34.57 -14.74 -1.73
C PHE A 282 35.73 -15.41 -1.00
N GLU A 283 36.95 -15.08 -1.41
CA GLU A 283 38.19 -15.54 -0.78
C GLU A 283 38.97 -14.31 -0.31
N ARG A 284 39.55 -14.38 0.90
CA ARG A 284 40.36 -13.32 1.52
C ARG A 284 41.57 -13.93 2.23
#